data_AF-A0A2D7QJV7-F1
#
_entry.id   AF-A0A2D7QJV7-F1
#
_cell.length_a   1.000
_cell.length_b   1.000
_cell.length_c   1.000
_cell.angle_alpha   90.00
_cell.angle_beta   90.00
_cell.angle_gamma   90.00
#
_symmetry.space_group_name_H-M   'P 1'
#
loop_
_entity.id
_entity.type
_entity.pdbx_description
1 polymer ?
#
loop_
_entity_poly.entity_id
_entity_poly.type
_entity_poly.pdbx_seq_one_letter_code
_entity_poly.pdbx_strand_id
1 'polypeptide(L)'
;MKTASSIGIGFLAVATAFFSVELLATSAAAYPAAGQRLIARTPMLMWRRQEQLTDDQREALFRAQKQWKQTSYSNRAALMQQEKQCVDRAKSKMAFKRCLRRTRQSRTTLREQYYAYINPIRQQLGLAPLEWVERR
;
A
#
# COMPACT_ATOMS: atom_id res chain seq x y z
N MET A 1 62.31 -1.19 18.15
CA MET A 1 63.12 -0.52 19.19
C MET A 1 62.37 0.71 19.68
N LYS A 2 62.13 0.80 21.00
CA LYS A 2 62.01 1.99 21.90
C LYS A 2 61.21 3.22 21.40
N THR A 3 59.99 3.49 21.93
CA THR A 3 59.63 4.40 23.08
C THR A 3 60.02 5.87 22.84
N ALA A 4 59.28 6.96 23.11
CA ALA A 4 58.27 7.36 24.12
C ALA A 4 57.67 8.72 23.61
N SER A 5 56.38 9.10 23.77
CA SER A 5 55.60 9.52 24.96
C SER A 5 55.42 11.06 25.09
N SER A 6 54.37 11.44 25.84
CA SER A 6 53.96 12.76 26.37
C SER A 6 52.96 13.53 25.49
N ILE A 7 51.63 13.49 25.73
CA ILE A 7 50.80 13.98 26.87
C ILE A 7 51.08 15.45 27.23
N GLY A 8 50.21 16.34 26.76
CA GLY A 8 50.04 17.70 27.26
C GLY A 8 48.55 18.01 27.40
N ILE A 9 48.03 17.86 28.61
CA ILE A 9 46.71 18.36 29.03
C ILE A 9 46.92 19.84 29.41
N GLY A 10 46.23 20.74 28.73
CA GLY A 10 46.12 22.15 29.11
C GLY A 10 44.64 22.52 29.23
N PHE A 11 44.19 22.78 30.45
CA PHE A 11 42.83 23.19 30.79
C PHE A 11 42.85 24.68 31.20
N LEU A 12 41.74 25.38 30.88
CA LEU A 12 41.27 26.70 31.36
C LEU A 12 41.94 27.93 30.71
N ALA A 13 41.25 29.02 30.33
CA ALA A 13 39.97 29.56 30.82
C ALA A 13 39.21 30.43 29.77
N VAL A 14 37.89 30.26 29.77
CA VAL A 14 36.79 31.25 29.77
C VAL A 14 36.91 32.55 28.93
N ALA A 15 36.01 32.69 27.95
CA ALA A 15 35.28 33.94 27.72
C ALA A 15 33.88 33.60 27.19
N THR A 16 32.90 33.67 28.09
CA THR A 16 31.47 33.57 27.80
C THR A 16 30.99 34.85 27.14
N ALA A 17 30.64 34.79 25.85
CA ALA A 17 29.82 35.82 25.22
C ALA A 17 28.35 35.42 25.35
N PHE A 18 27.67 36.02 26.34
CA PHE A 18 26.22 36.01 26.47
C PHE A 18 25.61 36.78 25.28
N PHE A 19 25.07 36.06 24.30
CA PHE A 19 24.08 36.62 23.39
C PHE A 19 22.69 36.30 23.95
N SER A 20 22.14 37.24 24.71
CA SER A 20 20.72 37.31 24.98
C SER A 20 20.04 37.91 23.75
N VAL A 21 19.34 37.09 22.96
CA VAL A 21 18.26 37.57 22.08
C VAL A 21 17.05 36.68 22.30
N GLU A 22 15.93 37.36 22.37
CA GLU A 22 14.68 36.95 22.99
C GLU A 22 13.98 35.78 22.30
N LEU A 23 13.23 35.07 23.16
CA LEU A 23 12.13 34.18 22.87
C LEU A 23 11.22 34.76 21.76
N LEU A 24 11.22 34.15 20.59
CA LEU A 24 10.01 34.02 19.79
C LEU A 24 9.57 32.57 19.87
N ALA A 25 8.77 32.30 20.90
CA ALA A 25 7.97 31.10 21.01
C ALA A 25 6.90 31.12 19.91
N THR A 26 7.28 30.74 18.69
CA THR A 26 6.31 30.40 17.65
C THR A 26 6.00 28.92 17.82
N SER A 27 5.04 28.63 18.71
CA SER A 27 4.38 27.33 18.75
C SER A 27 3.50 27.16 17.51
N ALA A 28 4.13 26.96 16.35
CA ALA A 28 3.46 26.30 15.24
C ALA A 28 3.65 24.80 15.45
N ALA A 29 2.91 24.25 16.43
CA ALA A 29 2.52 22.86 16.38
C ALA A 29 1.57 22.72 15.18
N ALA A 30 2.14 22.78 13.97
CA ALA A 30 1.54 22.21 12.79
C ALA A 30 1.64 20.70 12.99
N TYR A 31 0.76 20.18 13.86
CA TYR A 31 0.29 18.83 13.68
C TYR A 31 -0.04 18.73 12.20
N PRO A 32 0.51 17.76 11.44
CA PRO A 32 -0.20 17.38 10.24
C PRO A 32 -1.58 17.01 10.78
N ALA A 33 -2.55 17.90 10.56
CA ALA A 33 -3.97 17.59 10.69
C ALA A 33 -4.05 16.19 10.13
N ALA A 34 -4.44 15.24 10.98
CA ALA A 34 -4.52 13.85 10.64
C ALA A 34 -5.38 13.80 9.39
N GLY A 35 -4.71 13.92 8.24
CA GLY A 35 -5.26 13.74 6.95
C GLY A 35 -5.62 12.31 7.11
N GLN A 36 -6.91 12.09 7.34
CA GLN A 36 -7.50 10.79 7.19
C GLN A 36 -7.01 10.42 5.81
N ARG A 37 -5.92 9.64 5.80
CA ARG A 37 -5.57 8.83 4.67
C ARG A 37 -6.85 8.04 4.60
N LEU A 38 -7.71 8.45 3.68
CA LEU A 38 -8.63 7.57 3.02
C LEU A 38 -7.68 6.56 2.37
N ILE A 39 -7.11 5.66 3.20
CA ILE A 39 -6.73 4.32 2.82
C ILE A 39 -8.04 3.89 2.23
N ALA A 40 -8.10 3.99 0.90
CA ALA A 40 -9.29 3.70 0.17
C ALA A 40 -9.81 2.40 0.78
N ARG A 41 -11.03 2.41 1.33
CA ARG A 41 -11.66 1.27 2.01
C ARG A 41 -11.90 0.08 1.05
N THR A 42 -11.11 0.02 -0.01
CA THR A 42 -11.03 -0.94 -1.10
C THR A 42 -10.19 -2.17 -0.76
N PRO A 43 -10.03 -2.55 0.51
CA PRO A 43 -10.03 -3.98 0.81
C PRO A 43 -11.22 -4.38 1.71
N MET A 44 -11.95 -3.44 2.32
CA MET A 44 -13.01 -3.70 3.30
C MET A 44 -14.40 -4.02 2.75
N LEU A 45 -14.66 -3.85 1.45
CA LEU A 45 -15.95 -4.26 0.89
C LEU A 45 -16.15 -5.78 0.92
N MET A 46 -15.07 -6.57 0.96
CA MET A 46 -15.17 -8.03 1.11
C MET A 46 -15.40 -8.45 2.57
N TRP A 47 -14.90 -7.69 3.55
CA TRP A 47 -14.97 -8.05 4.97
C TRP A 47 -16.30 -7.69 5.63
N ARG A 48 -16.98 -6.62 5.21
CA ARG A 48 -18.31 -6.29 5.77
C ARG A 48 -19.37 -7.37 5.49
N ARG A 49 -19.18 -8.19 4.45
CA ARG A 49 -20.05 -9.34 4.14
C ARG A 49 -19.73 -10.60 4.97
N GLN A 50 -18.73 -10.54 5.85
CA GLN A 50 -18.27 -11.68 6.65
C GLN A 50 -18.86 -11.74 8.07
N GLU A 51 -19.57 -10.72 8.53
CA GLU A 51 -20.17 -10.71 9.88
C GLU A 51 -21.28 -11.77 10.03
N GLN A 52 -21.87 -12.23 8.93
CA GLN A 52 -22.91 -13.27 8.91
C GLN A 52 -22.38 -14.68 8.61
N LEU A 53 -21.06 -14.87 8.52
CA LEU A 53 -20.47 -16.17 8.22
C LEU A 53 -20.18 -16.96 9.49
N THR A 54 -20.42 -18.27 9.43
CA THR A 54 -19.91 -19.20 10.44
C THR A 54 -18.38 -19.22 10.41
N ASP A 55 -17.75 -19.67 11.49
CA ASP A 55 -16.29 -19.74 11.57
C ASP A 55 -15.70 -20.67 10.50
N ASP A 56 -16.36 -21.80 10.23
CA ASP A 56 -15.96 -22.72 9.15
C ASP A 56 -16.00 -22.07 7.77
N GLN A 57 -17.04 -21.30 7.47
CA GLN A 57 -17.15 -20.55 6.22
C GLN A 57 -16.04 -19.50 6.10
N ARG A 58 -15.76 -18.78 7.20
CA ARG A 58 -14.73 -17.74 7.26
C ARG A 58 -13.35 -18.32 7.00
N GLU A 59 -13.03 -19.43 7.65
CA GLU A 59 -11.75 -20.10 7.55
C GLU A 59 -11.56 -20.76 6.16
N ALA A 60 -12.61 -21.38 5.60
CA ALA A 60 -12.56 -21.91 4.24
C ALA A 60 -12.31 -20.81 3.19
N LEU A 61 -13.02 -19.67 3.30
CA LEU A 61 -12.79 -18.52 2.42
C LEU A 61 -11.40 -17.91 2.60
N PHE A 62 -10.89 -17.84 3.83
CA PHE A 62 -9.54 -17.35 4.10
C PHE A 62 -8.49 -18.21 3.37
N ARG A 63 -8.56 -19.53 3.50
CA ARG A 63 -7.65 -20.45 2.82
C ARG A 63 -7.71 -20.29 1.30
N ALA A 64 -8.91 -20.22 0.73
CA ALA A 64 -9.10 -19.99 -0.70
C ALA A 64 -8.49 -18.65 -1.16
N GLN A 65 -8.75 -17.56 -0.42
CA GLN A 65 -8.20 -16.24 -0.74
C GLN A 65 -6.68 -16.19 -0.63
N LYS A 66 -6.11 -16.85 0.40
CA LYS A 66 -4.66 -17.00 0.55
C LYS A 66 -4.06 -17.71 -0.65
N GLN A 67 -4.62 -18.85 -1.04
CA GLN A 67 -4.18 -19.62 -2.19
C GLN A 67 -4.24 -18.79 -3.47
N TRP A 68 -5.37 -18.12 -3.74
CA TRP A 68 -5.51 -17.24 -4.90
C TRP A 68 -4.44 -16.14 -4.92
N LYS A 69 -4.18 -15.48 -3.78
CA LYS A 69 -3.16 -14.43 -3.71
C LYS A 69 -1.76 -14.96 -4.02
N GLN A 70 -1.44 -16.17 -3.59
CA GLN A 70 -0.15 -16.81 -3.86
C GLN A 70 -0.02 -17.18 -5.33
N THR A 71 -1.02 -17.88 -5.90
CA THR A 71 -0.95 -18.39 -7.28
C THR A 71 -1.10 -17.29 -8.33
N SER A 72 -1.87 -16.24 -8.05
CA SER A 72 -2.06 -15.11 -8.98
C SER A 72 -0.98 -14.03 -8.87
N TYR A 73 0.01 -14.17 -7.97
CA TYR A 73 0.98 -13.11 -7.68
C TYR A 73 1.79 -12.70 -8.92
N SER A 74 2.34 -13.67 -9.65
CA SER A 74 3.16 -13.41 -10.85
C SER A 74 2.36 -12.67 -11.94
N ASN A 75 1.11 -13.10 -12.18
CA ASN A 75 0.21 -12.43 -13.11
C ASN A 75 -0.06 -10.98 -12.69
N ARG A 76 -0.42 -10.76 -11.43
CA ARG A 76 -0.60 -9.40 -10.87
C ARG A 76 0.64 -8.53 -11.03
N ALA A 77 1.82 -9.06 -10.71
CA ALA A 77 3.08 -8.35 -10.85
C ALA A 77 3.36 -7.98 -12.31
N ALA A 78 3.12 -8.91 -13.25
CA ALA A 78 3.27 -8.66 -14.67
C ALA A 78 2.32 -7.55 -15.16
N LEU A 79 1.06 -7.55 -14.72
CA LEU A 79 0.11 -6.49 -15.07
C LEU A 79 0.56 -5.11 -14.56
N MET A 80 1.06 -5.03 -13.32
CA MET A 80 1.59 -3.77 -12.78
C MET A 80 2.82 -3.30 -13.53
N GLN A 81 3.72 -4.22 -13.90
CA GLN A 81 4.92 -3.90 -14.67
C GLN A 81 4.57 -3.41 -16.08
N GLN A 82 3.60 -4.03 -16.75
CA GLN A 82 3.10 -3.61 -18.06
C GLN A 82 2.44 -2.22 -17.99
N GLU A 83 1.64 -1.95 -16.96
CA GLU A 83 1.04 -0.64 -16.72
C GLU A 83 2.13 0.44 -16.60
N LYS A 84 3.14 0.19 -15.75
CA LYS A 84 4.28 1.09 -15.57
C LYS A 84 4.98 1.39 -16.89
N GLN A 85 5.36 0.35 -17.65
CA GLN A 85 6.04 0.52 -18.93
C GLN A 85 5.20 1.27 -19.96
N CYS A 86 3.88 1.06 -19.99
CA CYS A 86 3.00 1.77 -20.92
C CYS A 86 2.98 3.27 -20.60
N VAL A 87 2.80 3.61 -19.33
CA VAL A 87 2.77 5.01 -18.86
C VAL A 87 4.12 5.68 -19.11
N ASP A 88 5.23 5.03 -18.75
CA ASP A 88 6.58 5.59 -18.93
C ASP A 88 6.90 5.88 -20.41
N ARG A 89 6.36 5.09 -21.34
CA ARG A 89 6.56 5.26 -22.79
C ARG A 89 5.55 6.21 -23.46
N ALA A 90 4.53 6.68 -22.75
CA ALA A 90 3.46 7.47 -23.34
C ALA A 90 3.92 8.91 -23.66
N LYS A 91 4.16 9.21 -24.94
CA LYS A 91 4.60 10.54 -25.41
C LYS A 91 3.47 11.55 -25.67
N SER A 92 2.21 11.17 -25.42
CA SER A 92 1.07 12.06 -25.69
C SER A 92 -0.12 11.76 -24.79
N LYS A 93 -1.02 12.75 -24.65
CA LYS A 93 -2.29 12.62 -23.93
C LYS A 93 -3.12 11.42 -24.43
N MET A 94 -3.13 11.18 -25.74
CA MET A 94 -3.86 10.05 -26.33
C MET A 94 -3.19 8.70 -26.02
N ALA A 95 -1.86 8.63 -26.06
CA ALA A 95 -1.13 7.42 -25.67
C ALA A 95 -1.38 7.08 -24.20
N PHE A 96 -1.32 8.07 -23.32
CA PHE A 96 -1.58 7.90 -21.89
C PHE A 96 -3.02 7.39 -21.63
N LYS A 97 -4.04 7.99 -22.28
CA LYS A 97 -5.43 7.51 -22.20
C LYS A 97 -5.58 6.05 -22.63
N ARG A 98 -4.86 5.61 -23.66
CA ARG A 98 -4.86 4.20 -24.10
C ARG A 98 -4.25 3.28 -23.04
N CYS A 99 -3.15 3.69 -22.41
CA CYS A 99 -2.57 2.94 -21.29
C CYS A 99 -3.57 2.75 -20.15
N LEU A 100 -4.24 3.81 -19.71
CA LEU A 100 -5.25 3.73 -18.64
C LEU A 100 -6.42 2.79 -19.00
N ARG A 101 -6.88 2.81 -20.25
CA ARG A 101 -7.93 1.89 -20.72
C ARG A 101 -7.49 0.44 -20.65
N ARG A 102 -6.28 0.13 -21.13
CA ARG A 102 -5.71 -1.22 -21.08
C ARG A 102 -5.55 -1.69 -19.63
N THR A 103 -5.01 -0.85 -18.75
CA THR A 103 -4.93 -1.13 -17.31
C THR A 103 -6.29 -1.47 -16.72
N ARG A 104 -7.33 -0.68 -17.04
CA ARG A 104 -8.70 -0.94 -16.57
C ARG A 104 -9.18 -2.32 -17.03
N GLN A 105 -9.00 -2.65 -18.31
CA GLN A 105 -9.36 -3.95 -18.87
C GLN A 105 -8.63 -5.09 -18.16
N SER A 106 -7.30 -5.00 -18.01
CA SER A 106 -6.51 -6.03 -17.32
C SER A 106 -6.94 -6.24 -15.87
N ARG A 107 -7.29 -5.15 -15.15
CA ARG A 107 -7.80 -5.24 -13.77
C ARG A 107 -9.20 -5.85 -13.72
N THR A 108 -10.04 -5.59 -14.72
CA THR A 108 -11.34 -6.24 -14.87
C THR A 108 -11.17 -7.74 -15.10
N THR A 109 -10.32 -8.16 -16.04
CA THR A 109 -10.05 -9.57 -16.30
C THR A 109 -9.50 -10.29 -15.07
N LEU A 110 -8.55 -9.69 -14.35
CA LEU A 110 -8.04 -10.29 -13.11
C LEU A 110 -9.15 -10.51 -12.05
N ARG A 111 -10.12 -9.59 -11.99
CA ARG A 111 -11.27 -9.72 -11.09
C ARG A 111 -12.21 -10.83 -11.53
N GLU A 112 -12.49 -10.95 -12.82
CA GLU A 112 -13.29 -12.03 -13.40
C GLU A 112 -12.67 -13.40 -13.09
N GLN A 113 -11.36 -13.53 -13.27
CA GLN A 113 -10.64 -14.75 -12.92
C GLN A 113 -10.77 -15.08 -11.42
N TYR A 114 -10.67 -14.07 -10.55
CA TYR A 114 -10.91 -14.29 -9.12
C TYR A 114 -12.35 -14.74 -8.83
N TYR A 115 -13.34 -14.18 -9.52
CA TYR A 115 -14.75 -14.54 -9.33
C TYR A 115 -15.01 -15.97 -9.81
N ALA A 116 -14.47 -16.36 -10.96
CA ALA A 116 -14.52 -17.72 -11.47
C ALA A 116 -13.87 -18.72 -10.49
N TYR A 117 -12.80 -18.31 -9.80
CA TYR A 117 -12.16 -19.12 -8.77
C TYR A 117 -12.98 -19.22 -7.47
N ILE A 118 -13.46 -18.10 -6.93
CA ILE A 118 -14.03 -18.06 -5.58
C ILE A 118 -15.52 -18.42 -5.55
N ASN A 119 -16.27 -18.19 -6.63
CA ASN A 119 -17.73 -18.42 -6.63
C ASN A 119 -18.12 -19.90 -6.48
N PRO A 120 -17.44 -20.87 -7.10
CA PRO A 120 -17.70 -22.29 -6.83
C PRO A 120 -17.49 -22.66 -5.35
N ILE A 121 -16.43 -22.12 -4.73
CA ILE A 121 -16.13 -22.33 -3.30
C ILE A 121 -17.24 -21.71 -2.44
N ARG A 122 -17.71 -20.50 -2.79
CA ARG A 122 -18.83 -19.86 -2.10
C ARG A 122 -20.10 -20.71 -2.18
N GLN A 123 -20.42 -21.25 -3.36
CA GLN A 123 -21.60 -22.10 -3.55
C GLN A 123 -21.52 -23.38 -2.71
N GLN A 124 -20.35 -24.04 -2.65
CA GLN A 124 -20.12 -25.20 -1.78
C GLN A 124 -20.32 -24.89 -0.29
N LEU A 125 -20.07 -23.65 0.12
CA LEU A 125 -20.27 -23.15 1.48
C LEU A 125 -21.70 -22.64 1.74
N GLY A 126 -22.63 -22.77 0.78
CA GLY A 126 -24.00 -22.26 0.89
C GLY A 126 -24.11 -20.74 0.76
N LEU A 127 -23.09 -20.07 0.21
CA LEU A 127 -23.03 -18.63 0.06
C LEU A 127 -23.40 -18.20 -1.36
N ALA A 128 -24.15 -17.09 -1.47
CA ALA A 128 -24.44 -16.48 -2.76
C ALA A 128 -23.15 -16.12 -3.52
N PRO A 129 -23.10 -16.29 -4.85
CA PRO A 129 -21.94 -15.92 -5.65
C PRO A 129 -21.65 -14.41 -5.55
N LEU A 130 -20.41 -14.03 -5.80
CA LEU A 130 -20.08 -12.62 -6.00
C LEU A 130 -20.57 -12.20 -7.39
N GLU A 131 -21.34 -11.13 -7.42
CA GLU A 131 -21.83 -10.53 -8.65
C GLU A 131 -20.91 -9.41 -9.13
N TRP A 132 -20.81 -9.33 -10.45
CA TRP A 132 -20.04 -8.30 -11.11
C TRP A 132 -20.83 -7.00 -11.12
N VAL A 133 -20.29 -5.95 -10.50
CA VAL A 133 -20.83 -4.60 -10.59
C VAL A 133 -19.90 -3.80 -11.49
N GLU A 134 -20.29 -3.62 -12.75
CA GLU A 134 -19.60 -2.68 -13.63
C GLU A 134 -19.79 -1.28 -13.06
N ARG A 135 -18.73 -0.67 -12.56
CA ARG A 135 -18.75 0.78 -12.33
C ARG A 135 -18.57 1.44 -13.69
N ARG A 136 -19.70 1.83 -14.30
CA ARG A 136 -19.75 2.74 -15.45
C ARG A 136 -19.00 4.05 -15.14
#